data_AF-A0A9D9T4Z9-F1
#
_entry.id   AF-A0A9D9T4Z9-F1
#
_cell.length_a   1.000
_cell.length_b   1.000
_cell.length_c   1.000
_cell.angle_alpha   90.00
_cell.angle_beta   90.00
_cell.angle_gamma   90.00
#
_symmetry.space_group_name_H-M   'P 1'
#
loop_
_entity.id
_entity.type
_entity.pdbx_description
1 polymer ?
#
loop_
_entity_poly.entity_id
_entity_poly.type
_entity_poly.pdbx_seq_one_letter_code
_entity_poly.pdbx_strand_id
1 'polypeptide(L)'
;MKKLLVVFALFSFTSLFGQVVIDTIKTSKGTMLIYANRTWKYLEDKQFNGVLNPWIHSIFEKDTAFRFTQKWDNNQCFTSERGNDMTKLKDT
;
A
#
# COMPACT_ATOMS: atom_id res chain seq x y z
N MET A 1 -1.73 -37.39 12.15
CA MET A 1 -0.60 -36.80 12.89
C MET A 1 0.44 -36.15 11.99
N LYS A 2 0.99 -36.84 10.96
CA LYS A 2 1.97 -36.25 10.03
C LYS A 2 1.51 -34.96 9.33
N LYS A 3 0.24 -34.89 8.88
CA LYS A 3 -0.33 -33.67 8.27
C LYS A 3 -0.43 -32.48 9.25
N LEU A 4 -0.63 -32.74 10.54
CA LEU A 4 -0.72 -31.71 11.57
C LEU A 4 0.68 -31.10 11.89
N LEU A 5 1.71 -31.96 11.88
CA LEU A 5 3.11 -31.55 12.05
C LEU A 5 3.60 -30.64 10.91
N VAL A 6 3.16 -30.90 9.66
CA VAL A 6 3.49 -30.06 8.50
C VAL A 6 2.89 -28.66 8.62
N VAL A 7 1.65 -28.55 9.11
CA VAL A 7 1.00 -27.24 9.35
C VAL A 7 1.74 -26.48 10.45
N PHE A 8 2.12 -27.14 11.54
CA PHE A 8 2.87 -26.50 12.63
C PHE A 8 4.26 -26.02 12.20
N ALA A 9 4.94 -26.76 11.33
CA ALA A 9 6.22 -26.37 10.74
C ALA A 9 6.11 -25.13 9.84
N LEU A 10 5.00 -24.98 9.10
CA LEU A 10 4.76 -23.81 8.24
C LEU A 10 4.52 -22.51 9.02
N PHE A 11 3.90 -22.59 10.21
CA PHE A 11 3.70 -21.43 11.10
C PHE A 11 4.96 -20.98 11.84
N SER A 12 6.01 -21.82 11.89
CA SER A 12 7.23 -21.54 12.65
C SER A 12 8.13 -20.48 11.98
N PHE A 13 7.89 -20.17 10.70
CA PHE A 13 8.72 -19.26 9.90
C PHE A 13 8.14 -17.86 9.72
N THR A 14 7.00 -17.53 10.34
CA THR A 14 6.47 -16.17 10.28
C THR A 14 7.11 -15.32 11.38
N SER A 15 8.40 -15.04 11.27
CA SER A 15 8.99 -13.89 11.93
C SER A 15 8.34 -12.64 11.33
N LEU A 16 7.34 -12.11 12.02
CA LEU A 16 6.73 -10.81 11.73
C LEU A 16 7.79 -9.74 11.96
N PHE A 17 8.60 -9.46 10.93
CA PHE A 17 9.58 -8.37 10.95
C PHE A 17 8.86 -7.02 10.83
N GLY A 18 8.20 -6.62 11.90
CA GLY A 18 7.74 -5.25 12.07
C GLY A 18 8.93 -4.35 12.40
N GLN A 19 9.07 -3.24 11.67
CA GLN A 19 10.08 -2.24 11.94
C GLN A 19 9.88 -1.66 13.36
N VAL A 20 10.89 -1.78 14.23
CA VAL A 20 10.84 -1.25 15.61
C VAL A 20 11.25 0.21 15.62
N VAL A 21 10.44 1.05 16.28
CA VAL A 21 10.76 2.46 16.51
C VAL A 21 11.90 2.54 17.52
N ILE A 22 13.00 3.17 17.15
CA ILE A 22 14.17 3.35 18.01
C ILE A 22 14.16 4.70 18.73
N ASP A 23 13.52 5.72 18.14
CA ASP A 23 13.46 7.07 18.71
C ASP A 23 12.29 7.89 18.14
N THR A 24 11.98 9.02 18.80
CA THR A 24 10.96 9.99 18.39
C THR A 24 11.48 11.42 18.43
N ILE A 25 11.23 12.19 17.37
CA ILE A 25 11.67 13.59 17.24
C ILE A 25 10.43 14.49 17.13
N LYS A 26 10.31 15.49 18.01
CA LYS A 26 9.27 16.52 17.90
C LYS A 26 9.70 17.58 16.88
N THR A 27 8.85 17.84 15.89
CA THR A 27 9.06 18.87 14.87
C THR A 27 7.88 19.85 14.85
N SER A 28 8.02 20.99 14.17
CA SER A 28 6.91 21.93 13.95
C SER A 28 5.76 21.34 13.13
N LYS A 29 6.00 20.26 12.36
CA LYS A 29 5.02 19.60 11.50
C LYS A 29 4.38 18.36 12.13
N GLY A 30 4.84 17.93 13.31
CA GLY A 30 4.36 16.71 13.96
C GLY A 30 5.47 15.91 14.64
N THR A 31 5.12 14.76 15.18
CA THR A 31 6.07 13.83 15.82
C THR A 31 6.57 12.83 14.79
N MET A 32 7.88 12.79 14.57
CA MET A 32 8.54 11.87 13.66
C MET A 32 9.06 10.64 14.42
N LEU A 33 8.81 9.45 13.88
CA LEU A 33 9.31 8.17 14.37
C LEU A 33 10.54 7.75 13.56
N ILE A 34 11.61 7.35 14.24
CA ILE A 34 12.87 6.90 13.62
C ILE A 34 13.01 5.38 13.78
N TYR A 35 13.49 4.71 12.72
CA TYR A 35 13.70 3.26 12.66
C TYR A 35 15.19 2.89 12.52
N ALA A 36 15.55 1.67 12.93
CA ALA A 36 16.93 1.18 12.95
C ALA A 36 17.62 1.17 11.57
N ASN A 37 16.86 1.03 10.49
CA ASN A 37 17.38 1.05 9.11
C ASN A 37 17.43 2.47 8.51
N ARG A 38 17.43 3.52 9.35
CA ARG A 38 17.51 4.93 8.94
C ARG A 38 16.31 5.42 8.13
N THR A 39 15.18 4.74 8.19
CA THR A 39 13.91 5.26 7.68
C THR A 39 13.18 6.01 8.78
N TRP A 40 12.20 6.83 8.40
CA TRP A 40 11.38 7.61 9.30
C TRP A 40 9.95 7.70 8.78
N LYS A 41 9.00 8.02 9.66
CA LYS A 41 7.63 8.39 9.29
C LYS A 41 6.98 9.26 10.36
N TYR A 42 5.94 10.02 10.02
CA TYR A 42 5.19 10.73 11.07
C TYR A 42 4.32 9.75 11.88
N LEU A 43 4.11 10.08 13.16
CA LEU A 43 3.28 9.28 14.06
C LEU A 43 1.84 9.16 13.54
N GLU A 44 1.30 10.22 12.93
CA GLU A 44 -0.02 10.22 12.29
C GLU A 44 -0.09 9.25 11.10
N ASP A 45 0.98 9.15 10.32
CA ASP A 45 1.10 8.22 9.19
C ASP A 45 1.24 6.76 9.66
N LYS A 46 1.34 6.50 10.98
CA LYS A 46 1.56 5.14 11.47
C LYS A 46 0.44 4.18 11.14
N GLN A 47 -0.79 4.69 11.15
CA GLN A 47 -2.01 3.94 10.88
C GLN A 47 -2.65 4.35 9.55
N PHE A 48 -1.90 5.05 8.69
CA PHE A 48 -2.42 5.43 7.39
C PHE A 48 -2.66 4.19 6.54
N ASN A 49 -3.90 4.01 6.09
CA ASN A 49 -4.36 2.87 5.30
C ASN A 49 -4.15 3.05 3.79
N GLY A 50 -3.47 4.12 3.36
CA GLY A 50 -3.29 4.46 1.95
C GLY A 50 -4.43 5.27 1.35
N VAL A 51 -5.50 5.56 2.09
CA VAL A 51 -6.69 6.25 1.59
C VAL A 51 -6.73 7.69 2.09
N LEU A 52 -6.44 8.65 1.20
CA LEU A 52 -6.49 10.08 1.51
C LEU A 52 -7.92 10.63 1.61
N ASN A 53 -8.82 10.15 0.74
CA ASN A 53 -10.22 10.58 0.71
C ASN A 53 -11.12 9.34 0.59
N PRO A 54 -11.84 8.96 1.66
CA PRO A 54 -12.73 7.79 1.65
C PRO A 54 -13.86 7.87 0.62
N TRP A 55 -14.40 9.07 0.36
CA TRP A 55 -15.47 9.25 -0.62
C TRP A 55 -14.97 8.98 -2.05
N ILE A 56 -13.85 9.59 -2.44
CA ILE A 56 -13.23 9.36 -3.75
C ILE A 56 -12.85 7.88 -3.88
N HIS A 57 -12.21 7.31 -2.86
CA HIS A 57 -11.84 5.90 -2.86
C HIS A 57 -13.05 5.00 -3.08
N SER A 58 -14.18 5.27 -2.42
CA SER A 58 -15.42 4.51 -2.60
C SER A 58 -16.01 4.60 -4.02
N ILE A 59 -15.79 5.71 -4.73
CA ILE A 59 -16.20 5.86 -6.13
C ILE A 59 -15.38 4.93 -7.01
N PHE A 60 -14.05 4.95 -6.86
CA PHE A 60 -13.16 4.08 -7.62
C PHE A 60 -13.35 2.59 -7.30
N GLU A 61 -13.58 2.22 -6.03
CA GLU A 61 -13.85 0.83 -5.65
C GLU A 61 -15.15 0.29 -6.26
N LYS A 62 -16.17 1.15 -6.41
CA LYS A 62 -17.46 0.78 -7.01
C LYS A 62 -17.42 0.81 -8.53
N ASP A 63 -16.44 1.48 -9.12
CA ASP A 63 -16.33 1.57 -10.56
C ASP A 63 -15.79 0.26 -11.16
N THR A 64 -16.64 -0.41 -11.95
CA THR A 64 -16.28 -1.60 -12.72
C THR A 64 -15.19 -1.36 -13.78
N ALA A 65 -14.92 -0.09 -14.13
CA ALA A 65 -13.82 0.31 -15.02
C ALA A 65 -12.44 0.21 -14.35
N PHE A 66 -12.35 -0.07 -13.03
CA PHE A 66 -11.10 -0.27 -12.27
C PHE A 66 -10.16 -1.37 -12.80
N ARG A 67 -10.53 -2.08 -13.86
CA ARG A 67 -9.68 -3.05 -14.57
C ARG A 67 -8.68 -2.42 -15.54
N PHE A 68 -8.68 -1.10 -15.68
CA PHE A 68 -7.66 -0.40 -16.48
C PHE A 68 -6.36 -0.25 -15.69
N THR A 69 -5.29 -0.82 -16.24
CA THR A 69 -3.94 -0.70 -15.70
C THR A 69 -3.35 0.64 -16.12
N GLN A 70 -3.12 1.54 -15.18
CA GLN A 70 -2.34 2.75 -15.37
C GLN A 70 -1.09 2.67 -14.49
N LYS A 71 0.06 2.32 -15.08
CA LYS A 71 1.34 2.40 -14.38
C LYS A 71 1.71 3.88 -14.28
N TRP A 72 2.17 4.36 -13.14
CA TRP A 72 2.66 5.74 -13.05
C TRP A 72 4.11 5.81 -13.56
N ASP A 73 4.37 6.58 -14.61
CA ASP A 73 5.72 6.86 -15.11
C ASP A 73 5.90 8.37 -15.26
N ASN A 74 6.82 8.96 -14.49
CA ASN A 74 7.10 10.40 -14.53
C ASN A 74 7.74 10.85 -15.86
N ASN A 75 8.25 9.92 -16.66
CA ASN A 75 8.89 10.21 -17.95
C ASN A 75 7.94 9.99 -19.15
N GLN A 76 6.73 9.46 -18.94
CA GLN A 76 5.74 9.27 -19.98
C GLN A 76 4.41 9.90 -19.59
N CYS A 77 3.95 10.85 -20.43
CA CYS A 77 2.69 11.56 -20.24
C CYS A 77 1.45 10.66 -20.44
N PHE A 78 1.57 9.56 -21.18
CA PHE A 78 0.48 8.63 -21.44
C PHE A 78 0.95 7.19 -21.33
N THR A 79 0.37 6.44 -20.41
CA THR A 79 0.69 5.03 -20.20
C THR A 79 -0.20 4.18 -21.07
N SER A 80 -0.03 4.26 -22.38
CA SER A 80 -0.72 3.36 -23.29
C SER A 80 0.30 2.47 -23.98
N GLU A 81 0.82 1.48 -23.25
CA GLU A 81 1.34 0.24 -23.84
C GLU A 81 0.22 -0.56 -24.56
N ARG A 82 -0.94 0.06 -24.83
CA ARG A 82 -2.17 -0.54 -25.39
C ARG A 82 -2.73 -1.73 -24.59
N GLY A 83 -2.32 -1.91 -23.35
CA GLY A 83 -2.84 -2.99 -22.49
C GLY A 83 -4.29 -2.81 -22.06
N ASN A 84 -4.83 -1.59 -22.16
CA ASN A 84 -6.19 -1.26 -21.78
C ASN A 84 -7.12 -1.32 -23.00
N ASP A 85 -8.17 -2.14 -22.92
CA ASP A 85 -9.21 -2.23 -23.95
C ASP A 85 -10.20 -1.07 -23.82
N MET A 86 -9.94 -0.01 -24.59
CA MET A 86 -10.69 1.25 -24.54
C MET A 86 -12.18 1.08 -24.88
N THR A 87 -12.58 0.00 -25.55
CA THR A 87 -13.99 -0.28 -25.87
C THR A 87 -14.83 -0.63 -24.64
N LYS A 88 -14.18 -0.98 -23.52
CA LYS A 88 -14.81 -1.30 -22.25
C LYS A 88 -15.05 -0.07 -21.36
N LEU A 89 -14.62 1.11 -21.79
CA LEU A 89 -14.96 2.36 -21.11
C LEU A 89 -16.46 2.60 -21.25
N LYS A 90 -17.13 2.80 -20.12
CA LYS A 90 -18.53 3.23 -20.11
C LYS A 90 -18.55 4.75 -20.29
N ASP A 91 -19.41 5.22 -21.18
CA ASP A 91 -19.69 6.64 -21.29
C ASP A 91 -20.45 7.11 -20.03
N THR A 92 -20.06 8.25 -19.48
CA THR A 92 -20.67 8.86 -18.28
C THR A 92 -21.94 9.64 -18.60
#